data_AF-A0A1D2VFJ2-F1
#
_entry.id   AF-A0A1D2VFJ2-F1
#
_cell.length_a   1.000
_cell.length_b   1.000
_cell.length_c   1.000
_cell.angle_alpha   90.00
_cell.angle_beta   90.00
_cell.angle_gamma   90.00
#
_symmetry.space_group_name_H-M   'P 1'
#
loop_
_entity.id
_entity.type
_entity.pdbx_description
1 polymer ?
#
loop_
_entity_poly.entity_id
_entity_poly.type
_entity_poly.pdbx_seq_one_letter_code
_entity_poly.pdbx_strand_id
1 'polypeptide(L)'
;MLFRRNSWEWEIDNNTFDIVDLDQFKNYKFSTLWNLICSIIMNLLHVLLFCFDIYTCINLLVFNKWTNDEIQPIIPFEISRWLFSGCILLSIVLIIIDWIKGVKLYFTRNISLTYLNSVSRFLWCVKSYKYFCLYNEISPSNFFDKRAFFIFFTFKSSIALIFANTPRQVINGLTIVSIFIDGQAETVLQSLKNLLKVGFSEKYAVVLLFMFLSFSIWLIFFIEFLWALILSMFVLPKIHKVHNQSLKQYICNLINQNVSNLSRKYHKS
;
A
#
# COMPACT_ATOMS: atom_id res chain seq x y z
N MET A 1 -12.55 -24.95 -12.31
CA MET A 1 -12.31 -24.40 -13.67
C MET A 1 -11.65 -23.01 -13.63
N LEU A 2 -10.66 -22.77 -12.75
CA LEU A 2 -10.18 -21.41 -12.41
C LEU A 2 -8.66 -21.21 -12.53
N PHE A 3 -8.01 -21.97 -13.41
CA PHE A 3 -6.64 -21.68 -13.86
C PHE A 3 -6.54 -21.81 -15.37
N ARG A 4 -7.40 -21.09 -16.11
CA ARG A 4 -7.11 -20.82 -17.50
C ARG A 4 -6.09 -19.67 -17.52
N ARG A 5 -4.79 -20.03 -17.52
CA ARG A 5 -3.71 -19.12 -17.89
C ARG A 5 -4.01 -18.63 -19.31
N ASN A 6 -4.46 -17.39 -19.43
CA ASN A 6 -4.92 -16.83 -20.69
C ASN A 6 -3.70 -16.36 -21.51
N SER A 7 -3.77 -16.52 -22.84
CA SER A 7 -2.67 -16.30 -23.80
C SER A 7 -2.07 -14.88 -23.81
N TRP A 8 -2.79 -13.88 -23.29
CA TRP A 8 -2.32 -12.49 -23.24
C TRP A 8 -1.19 -12.24 -22.24
N GLU A 9 -0.87 -13.18 -21.33
CA GLU A 9 0.36 -13.08 -20.52
C GLU A 9 1.63 -13.05 -21.40
N TRP A 10 1.52 -13.47 -22.66
CA TRP A 10 2.58 -13.45 -23.67
C TRP A 10 2.56 -12.24 -24.62
N GLU A 11 1.55 -11.36 -24.54
CA GLU A 11 1.51 -10.10 -25.32
C GLU A 11 2.23 -8.95 -24.60
N ILE A 12 2.97 -9.26 -23.54
CA ILE A 12 3.80 -8.28 -22.86
C ILE A 12 5.06 -8.07 -23.70
N ASP A 13 5.15 -6.90 -24.34
CA ASP A 13 6.33 -6.52 -25.11
C ASP A 13 7.61 -6.76 -24.29
N ASN A 14 8.62 -7.37 -24.93
CA ASN A 14 9.93 -7.65 -24.34
C ASN A 14 10.80 -6.37 -24.22
N ASN A 15 10.17 -5.22 -23.97
CA ASN A 15 10.84 -3.96 -23.71
C ASN A 15 11.57 -4.05 -22.36
N THR A 16 12.85 -4.37 -22.46
CA THR A 16 13.76 -4.57 -21.34
C THR A 16 14.53 -3.26 -21.09
N PHE A 17 14.96 -3.00 -19.86
CA PHE A 17 15.76 -1.81 -19.53
C PHE A 17 17.05 -1.64 -20.37
N ASP A 18 17.49 -2.70 -21.06
CA ASP A 18 18.69 -2.68 -21.89
C ASP A 18 18.54 -1.81 -23.15
N ILE A 19 17.33 -1.72 -23.69
CA ILE A 19 17.03 -1.09 -25.00
C ILE A 19 16.86 0.44 -24.86
N VAL A 20 16.55 0.91 -23.65
CA VAL A 20 16.15 2.30 -23.39
C VAL A 20 17.30 3.08 -22.75
N ASP A 21 17.57 4.29 -23.24
CA ASP A 21 18.56 5.18 -22.62
C ASP A 21 17.98 5.86 -21.37
N LEU A 22 18.30 5.29 -20.20
CA LEU A 22 17.80 5.74 -18.90
C LEU A 22 18.30 7.13 -18.50
N ASP A 23 19.40 7.61 -19.07
CA ASP A 23 19.93 8.94 -18.76
C ASP A 23 19.01 10.05 -19.28
N GLN A 24 18.30 9.80 -20.37
CA GLN A 24 17.40 10.77 -21.02
C GLN A 24 16.11 11.01 -20.23
N PHE A 25 15.74 10.08 -19.34
CA PHE A 25 14.56 10.21 -18.47
C PHE A 25 14.82 11.05 -17.22
N LYS A 26 16.09 11.28 -16.88
CA LYS A 26 16.46 11.96 -15.65
C LYS A 26 15.94 13.41 -15.68
N ASN A 27 15.05 13.73 -14.75
CA ASN A 27 14.47 15.06 -14.62
C ASN A 27 14.53 15.55 -13.17
N TYR A 28 14.55 16.86 -12.96
CA TYR A 28 14.58 17.49 -11.64
C TYR A 28 13.36 18.40 -11.41
N LYS A 29 12.25 18.08 -12.08
CA LYS A 29 11.01 18.85 -11.93
C LYS A 29 10.51 18.72 -10.49
N PHE A 30 10.03 19.83 -9.93
CA PHE A 30 9.53 19.86 -8.55
C PHE A 30 8.46 18.77 -8.29
N SER A 31 7.53 18.56 -9.23
CA SER A 31 6.51 17.52 -9.10
C SER A 31 7.10 16.09 -9.00
N THR A 32 8.15 15.79 -9.76
CA THR A 32 8.78 14.46 -9.74
C THR A 32 9.56 14.24 -8.45
N LEU A 33 10.28 15.26 -7.97
CA LEU A 33 10.97 15.22 -6.69
C LEU A 33 9.98 15.09 -5.52
N TRP A 34 8.87 15.82 -5.56
CA TRP A 34 7.81 15.71 -4.57
C TRP A 34 7.21 14.30 -4.54
N ASN A 35 6.90 13.71 -5.70
CA ASN A 35 6.42 12.33 -5.80
C ASN A 35 7.44 11.32 -5.21
N LEU A 36 8.74 11.54 -5.43
CA LEU A 36 9.79 10.69 -4.86
C LEU A 36 9.82 10.79 -3.33
N ILE A 37 9.85 12.01 -2.80
CA ILE A 37 9.91 12.25 -1.35
C ILE A 37 8.67 11.65 -0.67
N CYS A 38 7.47 11.92 -1.20
CA CYS A 38 6.23 11.34 -0.69
C CYS A 38 6.27 9.81 -0.72
N SER A 39 6.77 9.21 -1.80
CA SER A 39 6.89 7.75 -1.90
C SER A 39 7.84 7.18 -0.84
N ILE A 40 9.00 7.80 -0.61
CA ILE A 40 9.96 7.37 0.41
C ILE A 40 9.35 7.47 1.81
N ILE A 41 8.74 8.61 2.14
CA ILE A 41 8.11 8.84 3.46
C ILE A 41 7.02 7.80 3.72
N MET A 42 6.14 7.57 2.74
CA MET A 42 5.06 6.58 2.88
C MET A 42 5.60 5.16 3.08
N ASN A 43 6.64 4.76 2.33
CA ASN A 43 7.26 3.45 2.51
C ASN A 43 7.92 3.31 3.90
N LEU A 44 8.63 4.35 4.37
CA LEU A 44 9.24 4.35 5.69
C LEU A 44 8.19 4.23 6.80
N LEU A 45 7.10 4.98 6.68
CA LEU A 45 5.99 4.95 7.63
C LEU A 45 5.33 3.58 7.69
N HIS A 46 5.12 2.93 6.54
CA HIS A 46 4.62 1.55 6.48
C HIS A 46 5.53 0.56 7.22
N VAL A 47 6.84 0.66 7.04
CA VAL A 47 7.81 -0.21 7.74
C VAL A 47 7.79 0.04 9.25
N LEU A 48 7.78 1.32 9.68
CA LEU A 48 7.74 1.68 11.10
C LEU A 48 6.47 1.16 11.79
N LEU A 49 5.32 1.33 11.17
CA LEU A 49 4.04 0.85 11.70
C LEU A 49 4.01 -0.68 11.77
N PHE A 50 4.57 -1.35 10.77
CA PHE A 50 4.67 -2.81 10.78
C PHE A 50 5.59 -3.33 11.90
N CYS A 51 6.73 -2.68 12.15
CA CYS A 51 7.58 -3.00 13.30
C CYS A 51 6.84 -2.79 14.63
N PHE A 52 6.08 -1.70 14.74
CA PHE A 52 5.27 -1.41 15.91
C PHE A 52 4.14 -2.44 16.12
N ASP A 53 3.52 -2.91 15.05
CA ASP A 53 2.52 -3.99 15.09
C ASP A 53 3.14 -5.29 15.65
N ILE A 54 4.35 -5.65 15.19
CA ILE A 54 5.08 -6.82 15.71
C ILE A 54 5.37 -6.65 17.21
N TYR A 55 5.84 -5.49 17.64
CA TYR A 55 6.06 -5.20 19.07
C TYR A 55 4.79 -5.40 19.90
N THR A 56 3.66 -4.87 19.42
CA THR A 56 2.36 -5.02 20.08
C THR A 56 1.93 -6.48 20.11
N CYS A 57 2.12 -7.23 19.02
CA CYS A 57 1.83 -8.67 18.94
C CYS A 57 2.61 -9.49 19.96
N ILE A 58 3.93 -9.25 20.06
CA ILE A 58 4.80 -9.96 21.01
C ILE A 58 4.32 -9.70 22.43
N ASN A 59 3.95 -8.46 22.76
CA ASN A 59 3.44 -8.13 24.09
C ASN A 59 2.11 -8.85 24.40
N LEU A 60 1.21 -8.93 23.42
CA LEU A 60 -0.08 -9.60 23.58
C LEU A 60 0.05 -11.12 23.73
N LEU A 61 0.95 -11.75 22.97
CA LEU A 61 1.11 -13.21 22.93
C LEU A 61 2.01 -13.75 24.05
N VAL A 62 3.14 -13.08 24.31
CA VAL A 62 4.16 -13.58 25.24
C VAL A 62 3.86 -13.11 26.66
N PHE A 63 3.54 -11.83 26.83
CA PHE A 63 3.33 -11.26 28.16
C PHE A 63 1.88 -11.35 28.62
N ASN A 64 0.94 -11.78 27.77
CA ASN A 64 -0.50 -11.85 28.06
C ASN A 64 -1.03 -10.57 28.70
N LYS A 65 -0.43 -9.44 28.36
CA LYS A 65 -0.79 -8.12 28.84
C LYS A 65 -1.23 -7.31 27.64
N TRP A 66 -2.38 -6.66 27.75
CA TRP A 66 -2.60 -5.49 26.92
C TRP A 66 -1.52 -4.47 27.26
N THR A 67 -1.22 -3.55 26.36
CA THR A 67 -0.11 -2.61 26.52
C THR A 67 -0.11 -1.80 27.81
N ASN A 68 -1.19 -1.83 28.63
CA ASN A 68 -1.20 -1.80 30.10
C ASN A 68 -2.57 -2.25 30.66
N ASP A 69 -2.61 -2.70 31.93
CA ASP A 69 -3.78 -3.24 32.65
C ASP A 69 -4.91 -2.22 32.94
N GLU A 70 -4.68 -0.94 32.62
CA GLU A 70 -5.57 0.17 32.98
C GLU A 70 -6.69 0.44 31.94
N ILE A 71 -6.62 -0.20 30.77
CA ILE A 71 -7.63 -0.05 29.71
C ILE A 71 -8.21 -1.41 29.42
N GLN A 72 -9.41 -1.63 29.94
CA GLN A 72 -10.21 -2.80 29.60
C GLN A 72 -10.65 -2.65 28.13
N PRO A 73 -10.23 -3.55 27.23
CA PRO A 73 -10.70 -3.49 25.85
C PRO A 73 -12.22 -3.73 25.82
N ILE A 74 -12.94 -2.96 25.00
CA ILE A 74 -14.40 -3.15 24.77
C ILE A 74 -14.69 -4.61 24.36
N ILE A 75 -13.74 -5.24 23.66
CA ILE A 75 -13.80 -6.63 23.23
C ILE A 75 -13.00 -7.49 24.22
N PRO A 76 -13.53 -8.65 24.68
CA PRO A 76 -12.82 -9.55 25.57
C PRO A 76 -11.38 -9.78 25.15
N PHE A 77 -10.46 -9.66 26.10
CA PHE A 77 -9.01 -9.69 25.85
C PHE A 77 -8.56 -10.96 25.12
N GLU A 78 -9.20 -12.10 25.38
CA GLU A 78 -8.92 -13.37 24.69
C GLU A 78 -9.21 -13.30 23.18
N ILE A 79 -10.34 -12.71 22.79
CA ILE A 79 -10.74 -12.56 21.39
C ILE A 79 -9.78 -11.58 20.69
N SER A 80 -9.52 -10.44 21.33
CA SER A 80 -8.62 -9.41 20.81
C SER A 80 -7.21 -9.96 20.59
N ARG A 81 -6.67 -10.77 21.52
CA ARG A 81 -5.33 -11.37 21.39
C ARG A 81 -5.21 -12.23 20.14
N TRP A 82 -6.13 -13.17 19.94
CA TRP A 82 -6.06 -14.09 18.80
C TRP A 82 -6.33 -13.40 17.47
N LEU A 83 -7.27 -12.46 17.44
CA LEU A 83 -7.60 -11.70 16.23
C LEU A 83 -6.43 -10.80 15.81
N PHE A 84 -5.84 -10.05 16.75
CA PHE A 84 -4.70 -9.16 16.45
C PHE A 84 -3.50 -9.96 15.93
N SER A 85 -3.21 -11.09 16.58
CA SER A 85 -2.11 -11.99 16.20
C SER A 85 -2.35 -12.64 14.83
N GLY A 86 -3.58 -13.10 14.57
CA GLY A 86 -3.98 -13.68 13.29
C GLY A 86 -3.88 -12.68 12.14
N CYS A 87 -4.33 -11.43 12.34
CA CYS A 87 -4.19 -10.36 11.36
C CYS A 87 -2.74 -10.03 11.04
N ILE A 88 -1.86 -9.99 12.05
CA ILE A 88 -0.43 -9.71 11.86
C ILE A 88 0.25 -10.86 11.12
N LEU A 89 -0.04 -12.12 11.50
CA LEU A 89 0.49 -13.28 10.80
C LEU A 89 0.04 -13.32 9.33
N LEU A 90 -1.25 -13.05 9.07
CA LEU A 90 -1.77 -12.94 7.72
C LEU A 90 -1.07 -11.81 6.94
N SER A 91 -0.85 -10.65 7.56
CA SER A 91 -0.12 -9.53 6.97
C SER A 91 1.31 -9.94 6.58
N ILE A 92 2.04 -10.62 7.48
CA ILE A 92 3.38 -11.16 7.22
C ILE A 92 3.37 -12.11 6.01
N VAL A 93 2.44 -13.06 5.98
CA VAL A 93 2.34 -14.04 4.88
C VAL A 93 2.07 -13.33 3.55
N LEU A 94 1.13 -12.37 3.52
CA LEU A 94 0.81 -11.60 2.31
C LEU A 94 2.01 -10.78 1.82
N ILE A 95 2.74 -10.14 2.74
CA ILE A 95 3.96 -9.39 2.44
C ILE A 95 5.03 -10.32 1.84
N ILE A 96 5.28 -11.48 2.45
CA ILE A 96 6.26 -12.46 1.95
C ILE A 96 5.90 -12.92 0.54
N ILE A 97 4.62 -13.24 0.29
CA ILE A 97 4.16 -13.66 -1.04
C ILE A 97 4.37 -12.55 -2.07
N ASP A 98 4.04 -11.30 -1.74
CA ASP A 98 4.22 -10.19 -2.67
C ASP A 98 5.71 -9.89 -2.92
N TRP A 99 6.55 -10.03 -1.90
CA TRP A 99 8.01 -9.91 -2.02
C TRP A 99 8.61 -10.99 -2.92
N ILE A 100 8.26 -12.26 -2.74
CA ILE A 100 8.75 -13.36 -3.60
C ILE A 100 8.37 -13.10 -5.06
N LYS A 101 7.11 -12.70 -5.31
CA LYS A 101 6.63 -12.37 -6.66
C LYS A 101 7.36 -11.15 -7.22
N GLY A 102 7.56 -10.11 -6.41
CA GLY A 102 8.25 -8.88 -6.81
C GLY A 102 9.72 -9.10 -7.15
N VAL A 103 10.44 -9.86 -6.33
CA VAL A 103 11.85 -10.21 -6.57
C VAL A 103 11.98 -11.06 -7.83
N LYS A 104 11.06 -12.01 -8.06
CA LYS A 104 11.06 -12.79 -9.32
C LYS A 104 10.90 -11.88 -10.55
N LEU A 105 10.03 -10.87 -10.47
CA LEU A 105 9.83 -9.89 -11.55
C LEU A 105 10.99 -8.90 -11.68
N TYR A 106 11.69 -8.59 -10.59
CA TYR A 106 12.88 -7.75 -10.64
C TYR A 106 13.96 -8.35 -11.57
N PHE A 107 14.15 -9.67 -11.52
CA PHE A 107 15.10 -10.38 -12.38
C PHE A 107 14.70 -10.46 -13.85
N THR A 108 13.42 -10.25 -14.22
CA THR A 108 13.02 -10.28 -15.64
C THR A 108 13.46 -9.03 -16.41
N ARG A 109 13.79 -7.94 -15.71
CA ARG A 109 14.22 -6.64 -16.29
C ARG A 109 13.23 -6.02 -17.31
N ASN A 110 12.02 -6.57 -17.42
CA ASN A 110 10.97 -6.08 -18.31
C ASN A 110 10.29 -4.87 -17.67
N ILE A 111 10.22 -3.76 -18.42
CA ILE A 111 9.76 -2.47 -17.89
C ILE A 111 8.28 -2.53 -17.46
N SER A 112 7.41 -3.12 -18.29
CA SER A 112 5.98 -3.23 -18.01
C SER A 112 5.68 -4.12 -16.81
N LEU A 113 6.35 -5.28 -16.74
CA LEU A 113 6.19 -6.23 -15.62
C LEU A 113 6.66 -5.66 -14.29
N THR A 114 7.82 -5.01 -14.30
CA THR A 114 8.39 -4.39 -13.10
C THR A 114 7.56 -3.19 -12.65
N TYR A 115 7.00 -2.41 -13.58
CA TYR A 115 6.07 -1.33 -13.26
C TYR A 115 4.80 -1.87 -12.58
N LEU A 116 4.18 -2.94 -13.07
CA LEU A 116 2.94 -3.48 -12.50
C LEU A 116 3.08 -4.01 -11.06
N ASN A 117 4.27 -4.36 -10.61
CA ASN A 117 4.52 -4.88 -9.26
C ASN A 117 5.14 -3.81 -8.34
N SER A 118 4.49 -3.52 -7.22
CA SER A 118 4.92 -2.53 -6.22
C SER A 118 6.33 -2.81 -5.69
N VAL A 119 6.61 -4.04 -5.27
CA VAL A 119 7.92 -4.45 -4.75
C VAL A 119 9.00 -4.34 -5.82
N SER A 120 8.76 -4.88 -7.02
CA SER A 120 9.73 -4.80 -8.11
C SER A 120 10.04 -3.35 -8.50
N ARG A 121 9.00 -2.50 -8.58
CA ARG A 121 9.14 -1.07 -8.88
C ARG A 121 9.95 -0.37 -7.79
N PHE A 122 9.66 -0.65 -6.52
CA PHE A 122 10.39 -0.10 -5.38
C PHE A 122 11.88 -0.46 -5.44
N LEU A 123 12.22 -1.73 -5.68
CA LEU A 123 13.62 -2.19 -5.78
C LEU A 123 14.39 -1.45 -6.89
N TRP A 124 13.79 -1.22 -8.05
CA TRP A 124 14.42 -0.45 -9.13
C TRP A 124 14.54 1.04 -8.81
N CYS A 125 13.54 1.65 -8.18
CA CYS A 125 13.59 3.06 -7.74
C CYS A 125 14.71 3.29 -6.71
N VAL A 126 14.88 2.37 -5.75
CA VAL A 126 15.96 2.44 -4.74
C VAL A 126 17.33 2.29 -5.40
N LYS A 127 17.44 1.46 -6.45
CA LYS A 127 18.70 1.24 -7.16
C LYS A 127 19.22 2.50 -7.86
N SER A 128 18.33 3.28 -8.50
CA SER A 128 18.72 4.55 -9.12
C SER A 128 17.52 5.43 -9.40
N TYR A 129 17.71 6.74 -9.20
CA TYR A 129 16.73 7.77 -9.50
C TYR A 129 16.25 7.75 -10.96
N LYS A 130 17.09 7.31 -11.90
CA LYS A 130 16.73 7.21 -13.33
C LYS A 130 15.51 6.30 -13.56
N TYR A 131 15.41 5.20 -12.82
CA TYR A 131 14.26 4.29 -12.90
C TYR A 131 12.98 4.93 -12.36
N PHE A 132 13.10 5.71 -11.27
CA PHE A 132 11.96 6.45 -10.73
C PHE A 132 11.42 7.45 -11.77
N CYS A 133 12.30 8.22 -12.43
CA CYS A 133 11.87 9.16 -13.46
C CYS A 133 11.18 8.46 -14.64
N LEU A 134 11.71 7.33 -15.11
CA LEU A 134 11.09 6.53 -16.16
C LEU A 134 9.68 6.07 -15.76
N TYR A 135 9.51 5.53 -14.55
CA TYR A 135 8.19 5.10 -14.07
C TYR A 135 7.21 6.26 -13.90
N ASN A 136 7.70 7.44 -13.51
CA ASN A 136 6.88 8.65 -13.45
C ASN A 136 6.37 9.04 -14.85
N GLU A 137 7.18 8.84 -15.90
CA GLU A 137 6.81 9.15 -17.29
C GLU A 137 5.87 8.11 -17.92
N ILE A 138 5.94 6.84 -17.50
CA ILE A 138 5.05 5.75 -17.97
C ILE A 138 3.60 5.97 -17.51
N SER A 139 3.40 6.72 -16.42
CA SER A 139 2.10 6.94 -15.82
C SER A 139 1.16 7.69 -16.78
N PRO A 140 -0.12 7.30 -16.87
CA PRO A 140 -1.01 7.82 -17.90
C PRO A 140 -1.27 9.31 -17.73
N SER A 141 -1.37 10.04 -18.84
CA SER A 141 -1.74 11.45 -18.88
C SER A 141 -3.27 11.65 -18.89
N ASN A 142 -3.99 10.78 -19.60
CA ASN A 142 -5.44 10.84 -19.78
C ASN A 142 -6.21 10.57 -18.49
N PHE A 143 -7.32 11.28 -18.31
CA PHE A 143 -8.11 11.17 -17.09
C PHE A 143 -8.81 9.81 -16.90
N PHE A 144 -9.32 9.21 -17.98
CA PHE A 144 -9.94 7.88 -17.94
C PHE A 144 -8.91 6.82 -17.55
N ASP A 145 -7.75 6.85 -18.20
CA ASP A 145 -6.63 5.95 -17.96
C ASP A 145 -6.11 6.06 -16.52
N LYS A 146 -5.99 7.28 -16.00
CA LYS A 146 -5.65 7.53 -14.58
C LYS A 146 -6.62 6.85 -13.62
N ARG A 147 -7.93 6.93 -13.89
CA ARG A 147 -8.95 6.24 -13.06
C ARG A 147 -8.84 4.72 -13.18
N ALA A 148 -8.59 4.19 -14.36
CA ALA A 148 -8.38 2.75 -14.55
C ALA A 148 -7.14 2.26 -13.79
N PHE A 149 -6.04 3.02 -13.84
CA PHE A 149 -4.82 2.75 -13.05
C PHE A 149 -5.10 2.77 -11.55
N PHE A 150 -5.80 3.80 -11.08
CA PHE A 150 -6.19 3.92 -9.68
C PHE A 150 -6.99 2.69 -9.22
N ILE A 151 -8.05 2.32 -9.95
CA ILE A 151 -8.85 1.13 -9.62
C ILE A 151 -7.99 -0.14 -9.60
N PHE A 152 -7.13 -0.31 -10.61
CA PHE A 152 -6.28 -1.50 -10.71
C PHE A 152 -5.32 -1.64 -9.52
N PHE A 153 -4.60 -0.58 -9.17
CA PHE A 153 -3.65 -0.63 -8.04
C PHE A 153 -4.36 -0.72 -6.69
N THR A 154 -5.49 -0.04 -6.52
CA THR A 154 -6.28 -0.13 -5.28
C THR A 154 -6.87 -1.52 -5.08
N PHE A 155 -7.40 -2.15 -6.14
CA PHE A 155 -7.90 -3.53 -6.06
C PHE A 155 -6.79 -4.57 -5.87
N LYS A 156 -5.58 -4.31 -6.37
CA LYS A 156 -4.43 -5.19 -6.13
C LYS A 156 -4.04 -5.24 -4.65
N SER A 157 -4.14 -4.11 -3.94
CA SER A 157 -3.79 -3.99 -2.51
C SER A 157 -4.96 -4.26 -1.56
N SER A 158 -6.18 -4.48 -2.08
CA SER A 158 -7.41 -4.57 -1.26
C SER A 158 -7.47 -5.79 -0.35
N ILE A 159 -6.89 -6.93 -0.76
CA ILE A 159 -6.93 -8.17 0.03
C ILE A 159 -6.24 -7.96 1.38
N ALA A 160 -5.03 -7.39 1.38
CA ALA A 160 -4.31 -7.08 2.62
C ALA A 160 -5.06 -6.02 3.44
N LEU A 161 -5.61 -5.00 2.77
CA LEU A 161 -6.39 -3.95 3.43
C LEU A 161 -7.60 -4.52 4.18
N ILE A 162 -8.40 -5.37 3.54
CA ILE A 162 -9.67 -5.89 4.10
C ILE A 162 -9.42 -6.98 5.13
N PHE A 163 -8.59 -7.97 4.83
CA PHE A 163 -8.49 -9.16 5.67
C PHE A 163 -7.42 -9.04 6.75
N ALA A 164 -6.30 -8.38 6.46
CA ALA A 164 -5.22 -8.24 7.43
C ALA A 164 -5.37 -6.95 8.25
N ASN A 165 -5.62 -5.81 7.59
CA ASN A 165 -5.59 -4.52 8.28
C ASN A 165 -6.92 -4.16 8.95
N THR A 166 -8.07 -4.33 8.29
CA THR A 166 -9.36 -3.85 8.81
C THR A 166 -9.71 -4.38 10.21
N PRO A 167 -9.67 -5.70 10.52
CA PRO A 167 -10.10 -6.18 11.83
C PRO A 167 -9.24 -5.59 12.96
N ARG A 168 -7.93 -5.54 12.74
CA ARG A 168 -6.96 -4.92 13.66
C ARG A 168 -7.21 -3.44 13.87
N GLN A 169 -7.46 -2.70 12.78
CA GLN A 169 -7.65 -1.26 12.85
C GLN A 169 -9.00 -0.85 13.43
N VAL A 170 -10.03 -1.67 13.25
CA VAL A 170 -11.30 -1.51 13.97
C VAL A 170 -11.08 -1.63 15.49
N ILE A 171 -10.27 -2.60 15.95
CA ILE A 171 -9.92 -2.71 17.38
C ILE A 171 -9.16 -1.49 17.87
N ASN A 172 -8.14 -1.03 17.12
CA ASN A 172 -7.40 0.20 17.46
C ASN A 172 -8.33 1.40 17.56
N GLY A 173 -9.24 1.57 16.60
CA GLY A 173 -10.24 2.64 16.58
C GLY A 173 -11.20 2.58 17.76
N LEU A 174 -11.75 1.40 18.06
CA LEU A 174 -12.62 1.18 19.21
C LEU A 174 -11.90 1.49 20.54
N THR A 175 -10.64 1.07 20.66
CA THR A 175 -9.80 1.35 21.84
C THR A 175 -9.59 2.86 22.03
N ILE A 176 -9.32 3.58 20.94
CA ILE A 176 -9.20 5.04 20.97
C ILE A 176 -10.52 5.67 21.41
N VAL A 177 -11.65 5.25 20.84
CA VAL A 177 -12.98 5.77 21.17
C VAL A 177 -13.35 5.51 22.64
N SER A 178 -13.05 4.35 23.23
CA SER A 178 -13.30 4.12 24.66
C SER A 178 -12.54 5.11 25.54
N ILE A 179 -11.28 5.41 25.22
CA ILE A 179 -10.47 6.36 26.00
C ILE A 179 -11.08 7.77 25.96
N PHE A 180 -11.73 8.14 24.85
CA PHE A 180 -12.42 9.41 24.70
C PHE A 180 -13.75 9.52 25.43
N ILE A 181 -14.47 8.40 25.52
CA ILE A 181 -15.78 8.38 26.17
C ILE A 181 -15.61 8.32 27.69
N ASP A 182 -14.66 7.52 28.19
CA ASP A 182 -14.43 7.35 29.63
C ASP A 182 -13.58 8.48 30.23
N GLY A 183 -12.63 9.02 29.47
CA GLY A 183 -11.85 10.20 29.86
C GLY A 183 -12.48 11.44 29.24
N GLN A 184 -12.98 12.38 30.05
CA GLN A 184 -13.58 13.68 29.66
C GLN A 184 -12.65 14.59 28.82
N ALA A 185 -12.08 14.10 27.73
CA ALA A 185 -11.06 14.76 26.94
C ALA A 185 -11.63 15.11 25.57
N GLU A 186 -11.72 16.41 25.30
CA GLU A 186 -12.37 16.94 24.10
C GLU A 186 -11.58 16.67 22.79
N THR A 187 -10.29 16.30 22.86
CA THR A 187 -9.44 16.03 21.67
C THR A 187 -8.32 15.03 21.93
N VAL A 188 -7.86 14.32 20.87
CA VAL A 188 -6.78 13.29 20.95
C VAL A 188 -5.52 13.86 21.55
N LEU A 189 -5.19 15.09 21.15
CA LEU A 189 -4.03 15.81 21.63
C LEU A 189 -4.16 16.17 23.11
N GLN A 190 -5.36 16.48 23.59
CA GLN A 190 -5.64 16.74 24.99
C GLN A 190 -5.58 15.45 25.81
N SER A 191 -6.12 14.34 25.29
CA SER A 191 -5.97 13.01 25.90
C SER A 191 -4.49 12.63 25.98
N LEU A 192 -3.72 12.77 24.90
CA LEU A 192 -2.27 12.52 24.89
C LEU A 192 -1.51 13.42 25.89
N LYS A 193 -1.83 14.72 25.94
CA LYS A 193 -1.22 15.67 26.90
C LYS A 193 -1.61 15.37 28.34
N ASN A 194 -2.86 14.99 28.59
CA ASN A 194 -3.35 14.65 29.91
C ASN A 194 -2.74 13.32 30.37
N LEU A 195 -2.62 12.33 29.49
CA LEU A 195 -1.97 11.05 29.79
C LEU A 195 -0.46 11.22 30.10
N LEU A 196 0.23 12.09 29.36
CA LEU A 196 1.63 12.46 29.65
C LEU A 196 1.78 13.25 30.96
N LYS A 197 0.76 14.03 31.36
CA LYS A 197 0.75 14.82 32.61
C LYS A 197 0.31 14.00 33.84
N VAL A 198 -0.53 12.99 33.66
CA VAL A 198 -1.12 12.18 34.75
C VAL A 198 -0.19 11.05 35.23
N GLY A 199 1.03 10.96 34.70
CA GLY A 199 2.02 10.01 35.21
C GLY A 199 1.84 8.57 34.69
N PHE A 200 1.07 8.39 33.61
CA PHE A 200 1.13 7.14 32.85
C PHE A 200 2.55 6.98 32.30
N SER A 201 3.08 5.74 32.33
CA SER A 201 4.40 5.43 31.79
C SER A 201 4.54 5.93 30.35
N GLU A 202 5.64 6.60 29.99
CA GLU A 202 5.90 7.14 28.63
C GLU A 202 5.57 6.15 27.50
N LYS A 203 5.76 4.85 27.78
CA LYS A 203 5.44 3.72 26.92
C LYS A 203 3.97 3.69 26.45
N TYR A 204 3.03 4.06 27.31
CA TYR A 204 1.60 4.03 26.99
C TYR A 204 1.21 5.12 25.98
N ALA A 205 1.67 6.35 26.19
CA ALA A 205 1.40 7.46 25.27
C ALA A 205 1.97 7.18 23.87
N VAL A 206 3.15 6.56 23.81
CA VAL A 206 3.77 6.13 22.56
C VAL A 206 2.89 5.09 21.85
N VAL A 207 2.41 4.07 22.57
CA VAL A 207 1.56 3.04 21.98
C VAL A 207 0.26 3.63 21.41
N LEU A 208 -0.41 4.48 22.17
CA LEU A 208 -1.66 5.13 21.74
C LEU A 208 -1.43 5.99 20.49
N LEU A 209 -0.32 6.72 20.42
CA LEU A 209 0.06 7.51 19.25
C LEU A 209 0.23 6.62 18.01
N PHE A 210 0.94 5.50 18.13
CA PHE A 210 1.12 4.57 17.01
C PHE A 210 -0.18 3.89 16.59
N MET A 211 -1.05 3.52 17.54
CA MET A 211 -2.39 3.01 17.24
C MET A 211 -3.20 4.04 16.45
N PHE A 212 -3.21 5.31 16.89
CA PHE A 212 -3.90 6.39 16.20
C PHE A 212 -3.34 6.63 14.80
N LEU A 213 -2.02 6.74 14.66
CA LEU A 213 -1.37 6.91 13.35
C LEU A 213 -1.70 5.76 12.40
N SER A 214 -1.62 4.52 12.89
CA SER A 214 -1.95 3.32 12.10
C SER A 214 -3.41 3.29 11.66
N PHE A 215 -4.32 3.71 12.53
CA PHE A 215 -5.75 3.83 12.24
C PHE A 215 -6.03 4.93 11.20
N SER A 216 -5.42 6.11 11.35
CA SER A 216 -5.58 7.21 10.39
C SER A 216 -5.10 6.84 8.98
N ILE A 217 -3.96 6.17 8.88
CA ILE A 217 -3.42 5.73 7.58
C ILE A 217 -4.30 4.66 6.95
N TRP A 218 -4.76 3.69 7.75
CA TRP A 218 -5.73 2.71 7.29
C TRP A 218 -7.02 3.36 6.81
N LEU A 219 -7.54 4.36 7.52
CA LEU A 219 -8.75 5.07 7.16
C LEU A 219 -8.61 5.76 5.80
N ILE A 220 -7.47 6.40 5.53
CA ILE A 220 -7.17 7.00 4.22
C ILE A 220 -7.23 5.94 3.12
N PHE A 221 -6.52 4.82 3.28
CA PHE A 221 -6.54 3.74 2.28
C PHE A 221 -7.91 3.07 2.14
N PHE A 222 -8.68 2.99 3.22
CA PHE A 222 -10.04 2.46 3.19
C PHE A 222 -10.98 3.38 2.41
N ILE A 223 -10.88 4.70 2.59
CA ILE A 223 -11.60 5.69 1.80
C ILE A 223 -11.21 5.61 0.33
N GLU A 224 -9.92 5.48 0.01
CA GLU A 224 -9.45 5.27 -1.36
C GLU A 224 -10.03 3.99 -1.98
N PHE A 225 -10.11 2.91 -1.19
CA PHE A 225 -10.74 1.66 -1.61
C PHE A 225 -12.23 1.83 -1.91
N LEU A 226 -12.99 2.50 -1.04
CA LEU A 226 -14.41 2.80 -1.27
C LEU A 226 -14.59 3.67 -2.53
N TRP A 227 -13.73 4.67 -2.70
CA TRP A 227 -13.73 5.51 -3.91
C TRP A 227 -13.44 4.70 -5.17
N ALA A 228 -12.49 3.77 -5.12
CA ALA A 228 -12.19 2.87 -6.23
C ALA A 228 -13.37 1.94 -6.56
N LEU A 229 -14.12 1.46 -5.56
CA LEU A 229 -15.35 0.69 -5.78
C LEU A 229 -16.39 1.51 -6.54
N ILE A 230 -16.65 2.75 -6.13
CA ILE A 230 -17.59 3.64 -6.81
C ILE A 230 -17.14 3.88 -8.27
N LEU A 231 -15.87 4.23 -8.47
CA LEU A 231 -15.34 4.45 -9.83
C LEU A 231 -15.39 3.19 -10.69
N SER A 232 -15.19 2.01 -10.10
CA SER A 232 -15.20 0.74 -10.82
C SER A 232 -16.56 0.44 -11.47
N MET A 233 -17.66 0.89 -10.86
CA MET A 233 -19.01 0.74 -11.42
C MET A 233 -19.18 1.48 -12.75
N PHE A 234 -18.46 2.59 -12.97
CA PHE A 234 -18.52 3.37 -14.21
C PHE A 234 -17.42 2.99 -15.21
N VAL A 235 -16.21 2.73 -14.72
CA VAL A 235 -15.03 2.52 -15.56
C VAL A 235 -15.00 1.10 -16.13
N LEU A 236 -15.30 0.07 -15.33
CA LEU A 236 -15.19 -1.32 -15.77
C LEU A 236 -16.17 -1.65 -16.92
N PRO A 237 -17.46 -1.25 -16.88
CA PRO A 237 -18.36 -1.50 -18.00
C PRO A 237 -17.92 -0.80 -19.27
N LYS A 238 -17.34 0.41 -19.17
CA LYS A 238 -16.82 1.13 -20.33
C LYS A 238 -15.62 0.41 -20.95
N ILE A 239 -14.69 -0.08 -20.14
CA ILE A 239 -13.55 -0.89 -20.63
C ILE A 239 -14.06 -2.15 -21.33
N HIS A 240 -15.01 -2.86 -20.72
CA HIS A 240 -15.53 -4.10 -21.28
C HIS A 240 -16.31 -3.87 -22.58
N LYS A 241 -17.18 -2.84 -22.65
CA LYS A 241 -17.97 -2.54 -23.84
C LYS A 241 -17.16 -1.99 -25.01
N VAL A 242 -16.19 -1.12 -24.74
CA VAL A 242 -15.44 -0.40 -25.80
C VAL A 242 -14.22 -1.20 -26.25
N HIS A 243 -13.47 -1.77 -25.31
CA HIS A 243 -12.19 -2.42 -25.60
C HIS A 243 -12.28 -3.94 -25.58
N ASN A 244 -13.40 -4.53 -25.13
CA ASN A 244 -13.59 -5.98 -24.96
C ASN A 244 -12.46 -6.65 -24.16
N GLN A 245 -11.94 -5.93 -23.16
CA GLN A 245 -10.80 -6.34 -22.34
C GLN A 245 -11.18 -6.36 -20.86
N SER A 246 -10.51 -7.20 -20.08
CA SER A 246 -10.51 -7.09 -18.62
C SER A 246 -9.67 -5.90 -18.17
N LEU A 247 -9.91 -5.39 -16.95
CA LEU A 247 -9.12 -4.29 -16.38
C LEU A 247 -7.61 -4.59 -16.45
N LYS A 248 -7.21 -5.81 -16.07
CA LYS A 248 -5.79 -6.21 -16.07
C LYS A 248 -5.20 -6.15 -17.48
N GLN A 249 -5.91 -6.67 -18.49
CA GLN A 249 -5.46 -6.63 -19.88
C GLN A 249 -5.35 -5.21 -20.41
N TYR A 250 -6.38 -4.38 -20.16
CA TYR A 250 -6.40 -2.98 -20.58
C TYR A 250 -5.19 -2.21 -20.04
N ILE A 251 -4.89 -2.37 -18.74
CA ILE A 251 -3.75 -1.73 -18.10
C ILE A 251 -2.41 -2.25 -18.65
N CYS A 252 -2.26 -3.56 -18.85
CA CYS A 252 -1.05 -4.12 -19.47
C CYS A 252 -0.80 -3.54 -20.87
N ASN A 253 -1.85 -3.49 -21.70
CA ASN A 253 -1.75 -2.99 -23.07
C ASN A 253 -1.41 -1.49 -23.09
N LEU A 254 -2.04 -0.71 -22.22
CA LEU A 254 -1.76 0.72 -22.10
C LEU A 254 -0.32 0.98 -21.62
N ILE A 255 0.19 0.21 -20.66
CA ILE A 255 1.59 0.32 -20.23
C ILE A 255 2.53 -0.06 -21.37
N ASN A 256 2.27 -1.16 -22.09
CA ASN A 256 3.10 -1.56 -23.23
C ASN A 256 3.12 -0.48 -24.32
N GLN A 257 1.98 0.15 -24.62
CA GLN A 257 1.91 1.28 -25.55
C GLN A 257 2.72 2.48 -25.06
N ASN A 258 2.63 2.85 -23.78
CA ASN A 258 3.42 3.94 -23.23
C ASN A 258 4.93 3.62 -23.26
N VAL A 259 5.32 2.41 -22.85
CA VAL A 259 6.72 1.96 -22.85
C VAL A 259 7.29 1.90 -24.26
N SER A 260 6.55 1.36 -25.23
CA SER A 260 6.99 1.29 -26.63
C SER A 260 7.13 2.69 -27.24
N ASN A 261 6.20 3.61 -26.97
CA ASN A 261 6.30 5.00 -27.41
C ASN A 261 7.54 5.69 -26.82
N LEU A 262 7.83 5.49 -25.54
CA LEU A 262 9.02 6.02 -24.88
C LEU A 262 10.30 5.38 -25.41
N SER A 263 10.29 4.07 -25.64
CA SER A 263 11.44 3.33 -26.18
C SER A 263 11.79 3.76 -27.61
N ARG A 264 10.80 4.07 -28.46
CA ARG A 264 11.05 4.62 -29.80
C ARG A 264 11.62 6.03 -29.75
N LYS A 265 11.17 6.84 -28.80
CA LYS A 265 11.60 8.24 -28.65
C LYS A 265 13.02 8.36 -28.10
N TYR A 266 13.42 7.43 -27.23
CA TYR A 266 14.68 7.46 -26.48
C TYR A 266 15.47 6.16 -26.65
N HIS A 267 15.47 5.61 -27.87
CA HIS A 267 16.21 4.39 -28.21
C HIS A 267 17.71 4.66 -28.08
N LYS A 268 18.46 3.73 -27.47
CA LYS A 268 19.92 3.80 -27.50
C LYS A 268 20.40 3.62 -28.93
N SER A 269 21.09 4.62 -29.48
CA SER A 269 21.70 4.52 -30.80
C SER A 269 22.89 3.59 -30.80
#